data_AF-A0A832LXZ1-F1
#
_entry.id   AF-A0A832LXZ1-F1
#
_cell.length_a   1.000
_cell.length_b   1.000
_cell.length_c   1.000
_cell.angle_alpha   90.00
_cell.angle_beta   90.00
_cell.angle_gamma   90.00
#
_symmetry.space_group_name_H-M   'P 1'
#
loop_
_entity.id
_entity.type
_entity.pdbx_description
1 polymer ?
#
loop_
_entity_poly.entity_id
_entity_poly.type
_entity_poly.pdbx_seq_one_letter_code
_entity_poly.pdbx_strand_id
1 'polypeptide(L)'
;MKIDRKALKDNLLKAILLQISIFSIFLAIVYADRWIIEELFKPYNLLHYTRLFHWVFFDVLSNVIYACLGLVYIVAKGLKNWRIGATIFFEGFILIRLGMEDLFYYILFRDVVPSKLPWLNYNPVLVASTFAVSKAGLSLSILISILIILTVWMLLIYRYKI
;
A
#
# COMPACT_ATOMS: atom_id res chain seq x y z
N MET A 1 -8.25 -13.45 -34.43
CA MET A 1 -7.01 -13.06 -33.74
C MET A 1 -6.54 -14.25 -32.90
N LYS A 2 -5.45 -14.95 -33.27
CA LYS A 2 -4.94 -16.07 -32.45
C LYS A 2 -4.26 -15.49 -31.21
N ILE A 3 -4.78 -15.79 -30.02
CA ILE A 3 -4.14 -15.45 -28.75
C ILE A 3 -2.94 -16.37 -28.59
N ASP A 4 -1.74 -15.80 -28.57
CA ASP A 4 -0.54 -16.55 -28.19
C ASP A 4 -0.58 -16.83 -26.68
N ARG A 5 -0.96 -18.08 -26.36
CA ARG A 5 -1.12 -18.54 -24.97
C ARG A 5 0.20 -18.48 -24.19
N LYS A 6 1.36 -18.61 -24.86
CA LYS A 6 2.66 -18.57 -24.20
C LYS A 6 3.00 -17.14 -23.79
N ALA A 7 2.88 -16.20 -24.73
CA ALA A 7 3.08 -14.78 -24.44
C ALA A 7 2.14 -14.28 -23.34
N LEU A 8 0.87 -14.70 -23.35
CA LEU A 8 -0.11 -14.36 -22.30
C LEU A 8 0.33 -14.87 -20.92
N LYS A 9 0.81 -16.11 -20.84
CA LYS A 9 1.26 -16.72 -19.58
C LYS A 9 2.50 -16.01 -19.03
N ASP A 10 3.47 -15.69 -19.89
CA ASP A 10 4.71 -15.02 -19.49
C ASP A 10 4.44 -13.60 -18.98
N ASN A 11 3.49 -12.91 -19.58
CA ASN A 11 3.05 -11.57 -19.20
C ASN A 11 2.27 -11.57 -17.88
N LEU A 12 1.32 -12.49 -17.73
CA LEU A 12 0.62 -12.70 -16.47
C LEU A 12 1.59 -13.01 -15.32
N LEU A 13 2.60 -13.85 -15.56
CA LEU A 13 3.62 -14.15 -14.56
C LEU A 13 4.40 -12.90 -14.13
N LYS A 14 4.80 -12.04 -15.08
CA LYS A 14 5.50 -10.78 -14.77
C LYS A 14 4.62 -9.84 -13.94
N ALA A 15 3.33 -9.72 -14.29
CA ALA A 15 2.38 -8.91 -13.56
C ALA A 15 2.21 -9.43 -12.11
N ILE A 16 2.07 -10.75 -11.94
CA ILE A 16 1.98 -11.39 -10.63
C ILE A 16 3.24 -11.14 -9.80
N LEU A 17 4.43 -11.35 -10.38
CA LEU A 17 5.70 -11.14 -9.66
C LEU A 17 5.88 -9.68 -9.23
N LEU A 18 5.46 -8.73 -10.08
CA LEU A 18 5.49 -7.31 -9.76
C LEU A 18 4.56 -7.01 -8.58
N GLN A 19 3.33 -7.50 -8.62
CA GLN A 19 2.35 -7.33 -7.55
C GLN A 19 2.80 -7.97 -6.24
N ILE A 20 3.39 -9.18 -6.29
CA ILE A 20 4.02 -9.82 -5.13
C ILE A 20 5.12 -8.91 -4.56
N SER A 21 5.94 -8.29 -5.40
CA SER A 21 7.04 -7.43 -4.94
C SER A 21 6.52 -6.18 -4.21
N ILE A 22 5.54 -5.49 -4.81
CA ILE A 22 4.89 -4.30 -4.22
C ILE A 22 4.23 -4.68 -2.89
N PHE A 23 3.45 -5.76 -2.88
CA PHE A 23 2.73 -6.20 -1.70
C PHE A 23 3.65 -6.74 -0.60
N SER A 24 4.77 -7.37 -0.95
CA SER A 24 5.76 -7.82 0.06
C SER A 24 6.41 -6.64 0.78
N ILE A 25 6.70 -5.56 0.05
CA ILE A 25 7.20 -4.32 0.64
C ILE A 25 6.15 -3.70 1.56
N PHE A 26 4.89 -3.63 1.12
CA PHE A 26 3.79 -3.18 1.96
C PHE A 26 3.71 -3.97 3.27
N LEU A 27 3.68 -5.30 3.21
CA LEU A 27 3.62 -6.15 4.41
C LEU A 27 4.84 -5.95 5.31
N ALA A 28 6.04 -5.79 4.75
CA ALA A 28 7.24 -5.53 5.53
C ALA A 28 7.17 -4.20 6.29
N ILE A 29 6.61 -3.16 5.66
CA ILE A 29 6.39 -1.85 6.29
C ILE A 29 5.38 -1.99 7.45
N VAL A 30 4.21 -2.61 7.21
CA VAL A 30 3.18 -2.82 8.26
C VAL A 30 3.73 -3.64 9.43
N TYR A 31 4.48 -4.69 9.15
CA TYR A 31 5.11 -5.52 10.18
C TYR A 31 6.13 -4.73 11.00
N ALA A 32 7.01 -3.96 10.33
CA ALA A 32 8.04 -3.18 10.98
C ALA A 32 7.45 -2.07 11.87
N ASP A 33 6.41 -1.37 11.40
CA ASP A 33 5.67 -0.40 12.21
C ASP A 33 5.18 -1.04 13.52
N ARG A 34 4.44 -2.15 13.39
CA ARG A 34 3.87 -2.83 14.54
C ARG A 34 4.92 -3.34 15.51
N TRP A 35 5.99 -3.94 14.99
CA TRP A 35 7.10 -4.41 15.79
C TRP A 35 7.77 -3.25 16.57
N ILE A 36 7.99 -2.10 15.94
CA ILE A 36 8.52 -0.91 16.61
C ILE A 36 7.56 -0.44 17.72
N ILE A 37 6.26 -0.41 17.47
CA ILE A 37 5.29 0.01 18.49
C ILE A 37 5.26 -0.96 19.68
N GLU A 38 5.18 -2.26 19.43
CA GLU A 38 5.03 -3.28 20.47
C GLU A 38 6.33 -3.58 21.23
N GLU A 39 7.45 -3.71 20.53
CA GLU A 39 8.71 -4.17 21.12
C GLU A 39 9.63 -3.02 21.55
N LEU A 40 9.45 -1.81 20.98
CA LEU A 40 10.25 -0.65 21.32
C LEU A 40 9.44 0.45 22.02
N PHE A 41 8.26 0.83 21.53
CA PHE A 41 7.60 2.01 22.09
C PHE A 41 6.87 1.71 23.39
N LYS A 42 6.13 0.60 23.46
CA LYS A 42 5.43 0.21 24.70
C LYS A 42 6.37 -0.08 25.87
N PRO A 43 7.41 -0.92 25.73
CA PRO A 43 8.23 -1.32 26.88
C PRO A 43 9.05 -0.16 27.45
N TYR A 44 9.38 0.82 26.62
CA TYR A 44 10.19 1.98 26.99
C TYR A 44 9.37 3.27 27.20
N ASN A 45 8.03 3.18 27.24
CA ASN A 45 7.11 4.31 27.45
C ASN A 45 7.27 5.46 26.42
N LEU A 46 7.53 5.10 25.15
CA LEU A 46 7.76 6.03 24.03
C LEU A 46 6.53 6.23 23.13
N LEU A 47 5.33 5.75 23.53
CA LEU A 47 4.09 5.88 22.74
C LEU A 47 3.72 7.34 22.39
N HIS A 48 4.21 8.32 23.15
CA HIS A 48 4.02 9.73 22.83
C HIS A 48 4.77 10.16 21.55
N TYR A 49 5.79 9.42 21.11
CA TYR A 49 6.48 9.62 19.83
C TYR A 49 5.81 8.94 18.63
N THR A 50 4.78 8.12 18.83
CA THR A 50 4.09 7.38 17.75
C THR A 50 3.68 8.29 16.60
N ARG A 51 3.20 9.50 16.89
CA ARG A 51 2.80 10.46 15.85
C ARG A 51 3.97 10.89 14.97
N LEU A 52 5.11 11.23 15.57
CA LEU A 52 6.30 11.64 14.84
C LEU A 52 6.87 10.46 14.04
N PHE A 53 6.90 9.28 14.67
CA PHE A 53 7.34 8.05 14.03
C PHE A 53 6.47 7.71 12.81
N HIS A 54 5.14 7.67 12.94
CA HIS A 54 4.25 7.40 11.79
C HIS A 54 4.42 8.43 10.67
N TRP A 55 4.63 9.71 11.00
CA TRP A 55 4.94 10.72 9.98
C TRP A 55 6.24 10.40 9.25
N VAL A 56 7.36 10.16 9.94
CA VAL A 56 8.63 9.82 9.27
C VAL A 56 8.51 8.50 8.49
N PHE A 57 7.89 7.49 9.10
CA PHE A 57 7.89 6.13 8.60
C PHE A 57 6.91 5.95 7.43
N PHE A 58 5.65 6.38 7.60
CA PHE A 58 4.65 6.28 6.56
C PHE A 58 4.68 7.45 5.58
N ASP A 59 4.87 8.69 6.05
CA ASP A 59 4.74 9.85 5.16
C ASP A 59 5.99 10.09 4.32
N VAL A 60 7.16 9.78 4.86
CA VAL A 60 8.44 10.02 4.18
C VAL A 60 9.02 8.71 3.67
N LEU A 61 9.37 7.78 4.56
CA LEU A 61 10.15 6.61 4.21
C LEU A 61 9.39 5.67 3.25
N SER A 62 8.12 5.37 3.51
CA SER A 62 7.34 4.49 2.64
C SER A 62 7.22 5.04 1.20
N ASN A 63 6.99 6.35 1.06
CA ASN A 63 6.90 7.01 -0.24
C ASN A 63 8.24 6.96 -0.98
N VAL A 64 9.35 7.16 -0.29
CA VAL A 64 10.70 7.02 -0.87
C VAL A 64 10.92 5.59 -1.35
N ILE A 65 10.56 4.58 -0.56
CA ILE A 65 10.70 3.17 -0.95
C ILE A 65 9.93 2.87 -2.25
N TYR A 66 8.66 3.28 -2.32
CA TYR A 66 7.86 3.05 -3.53
C TYR A 66 8.30 3.88 -4.73
N ALA A 67 8.81 5.10 -4.51
CA ALA A 67 9.41 5.91 -5.57
C ALA A 67 10.67 5.22 -6.13
N CYS A 68 11.54 4.71 -5.24
CA CYS A 68 12.70 3.93 -5.63
C CYS A 68 12.31 2.67 -6.41
N LEU A 69 11.29 1.92 -5.97
CA LEU A 69 10.81 0.74 -6.70
C LEU A 69 10.30 1.10 -8.10
N GLY A 70 9.52 2.18 -8.22
CA GLY A 70 9.07 2.71 -9.50
C GLY A 70 10.24 3.10 -10.41
N LEU A 71 11.25 3.78 -9.87
CA LEU A 71 12.46 4.16 -10.60
C LEU A 71 13.29 2.94 -11.04
N VAL A 72 13.47 1.94 -10.18
CA VAL A 72 14.15 0.68 -10.51
C VAL A 72 13.45 0.01 -11.69
N TYR A 73 12.11 -0.03 -11.69
CA TYR A 73 11.35 -0.56 -12.81
C TYR A 73 11.63 0.21 -14.12
N ILE A 74 11.64 1.54 -14.05
CA ILE A 74 11.91 2.42 -15.20
C ILE A 74 13.32 2.22 -15.74
N VAL A 75 14.32 2.12 -14.86
CA VAL A 75 15.72 1.85 -15.25
C VAL A 75 15.84 0.48 -15.92
N ALA A 76 15.20 -0.55 -15.34
CA ALA A 76 15.28 -1.92 -15.85
C ALA A 76 14.53 -2.14 -17.18
N LYS A 77 13.43 -1.41 -17.43
CA LYS A 77 12.57 -1.58 -18.61
C LYS A 77 12.62 -0.41 -19.61
N GLY A 78 13.36 0.64 -19.29
CA GLY A 78 13.48 1.86 -20.09
C GLY A 78 12.37 2.88 -19.85
N LEU A 79 12.66 4.14 -20.16
CA LEU A 79 11.81 5.31 -19.90
C LEU A 79 10.41 5.24 -20.54
N LYS A 80 10.24 4.45 -21.62
CA LYS A 80 8.93 4.23 -22.25
C LYS A 80 7.90 3.62 -21.29
N ASN A 81 8.36 2.96 -20.22
CA ASN A 81 7.54 2.31 -19.21
C ASN A 81 7.32 3.17 -17.95
N TRP A 82 7.58 4.49 -18.01
CA TRP A 82 7.42 5.41 -16.87
C TRP A 82 6.05 5.35 -16.21
N ARG A 83 4.99 5.07 -16.97
CA ARG A 83 3.62 4.95 -16.43
C ARG A 83 3.48 3.79 -15.47
N ILE A 84 4.13 2.67 -15.74
CA ILE A 84 4.14 1.52 -14.83
C ILE A 84 4.92 1.88 -13.56
N GLY A 85 6.08 2.54 -13.72
CA GLY A 85 6.85 3.05 -12.58
C GLY A 85 6.06 4.03 -11.70
N ALA A 86 5.34 4.96 -12.32
CA ALA A 86 4.46 5.89 -11.62
C ALA A 86 3.31 5.15 -10.92
N THR A 87 2.70 4.16 -11.57
CA THR A 87 1.63 3.35 -10.96
C THR A 87 2.12 2.56 -9.77
N ILE A 88 3.34 2.00 -9.81
CA ILE A 88 3.96 1.35 -8.64
C ILE A 88 4.03 2.32 -7.46
N PHE A 89 4.47 3.56 -7.71
CA PHE A 89 4.51 4.59 -6.67
C PHE A 89 3.11 4.93 -6.11
N PHE A 90 2.14 5.18 -7.01
CA PHE A 90 0.77 5.51 -6.61
C PHE A 90 0.06 4.37 -5.87
N GLU A 91 0.29 3.11 -6.27
CA GLU A 91 -0.22 1.95 -5.57
C GLU A 91 0.32 1.88 -4.15
N GLY A 92 1.63 2.07 -3.97
CA GLY A 92 2.24 2.14 -2.66
C GLY A 92 1.64 3.24 -1.78
N PHE A 93 1.44 4.43 -2.35
CA PHE A 93 0.76 5.53 -1.66
C PHE A 93 -0.66 5.14 -1.22
N ILE A 94 -1.44 4.50 -2.10
CA ILE A 94 -2.80 4.03 -1.78
C ILE A 94 -2.78 3.00 -0.66
N LEU A 95 -1.91 1.99 -0.75
CA LEU A 95 -1.80 0.93 0.25
C LEU A 95 -1.48 1.49 1.64
N ILE A 96 -0.60 2.49 1.73
CA ILE A 96 -0.24 3.09 3.01
C ILE A 96 -1.31 4.08 3.50
N ARG A 97 -1.91 4.88 2.62
CA ARG A 97 -2.72 6.04 3.04
C ARG A 97 -4.21 5.78 3.17
N LEU A 98 -4.74 4.77 2.48
CA LEU A 98 -6.19 4.54 2.40
C LEU A 98 -6.67 3.37 3.27
N GLY A 99 -5.97 3.09 4.38
CA GLY A 99 -6.43 2.21 5.44
C GLY A 99 -6.18 0.72 5.20
N MET A 100 -5.47 0.33 4.13
CA MET A 100 -5.04 -1.06 3.98
C MET A 100 -4.05 -1.43 5.07
N GLU A 101 -3.16 -0.52 5.46
CA GLU A 101 -2.23 -0.70 6.59
C GLU A 101 -2.97 -1.10 7.88
N ASP A 102 -3.97 -0.31 8.31
CA ASP A 102 -4.77 -0.62 9.50
C ASP A 102 -5.44 -2.00 9.40
N LEU A 103 -6.03 -2.35 8.25
CA LEU A 103 -6.62 -3.68 8.08
C LEU A 103 -5.58 -4.78 8.27
N PHE A 104 -4.42 -4.65 7.64
CA PHE A 104 -3.38 -5.66 7.69
C PHE A 104 -2.71 -5.74 9.06
N TYR A 105 -2.64 -4.64 9.80
CA TYR A 105 -2.29 -4.64 11.21
C TYR A 105 -3.20 -5.61 12.00
N TYR A 106 -4.52 -5.51 11.83
CA TYR A 106 -5.45 -6.40 12.55
C TYR A 106 -5.41 -7.85 12.04
N ILE A 107 -5.23 -8.05 10.73
CA ILE A 107 -5.14 -9.40 10.14
C ILE A 107 -3.86 -10.12 10.60
N LEU A 108 -2.70 -9.48 10.47
CA LEU A 108 -1.40 -10.11 10.76
C LEU A 108 -1.29 -10.54 12.22
N PHE A 109 -1.89 -9.77 13.12
CA PHE A 109 -1.82 -9.99 14.56
C PHE A 109 -3.09 -10.66 15.13
N ARG A 110 -4.06 -11.02 14.26
CA ARG A 110 -5.31 -11.72 14.61
C ARG A 110 -6.16 -10.97 15.64
N ASP A 111 -6.12 -9.65 15.58
CA ASP A 111 -6.87 -8.75 16.45
C ASP A 111 -8.20 -8.32 15.80
N VAL A 112 -9.17 -7.91 16.62
CA VAL A 112 -10.45 -7.39 16.11
C VAL A 112 -10.33 -5.90 15.84
N VAL A 113 -10.68 -5.48 14.62
CA VAL A 113 -10.80 -4.05 14.27
C VAL A 113 -11.83 -3.38 15.20
N PRO A 114 -11.42 -2.38 16.01
CA PRO A 114 -12.32 -1.71 16.93
C PRO A 114 -13.37 -0.88 16.17
N SER A 115 -14.48 -0.57 16.84
CA SER A 115 -15.59 0.19 16.23
C SER A 115 -15.19 1.63 15.87
N LYS A 116 -14.24 2.20 16.61
CA LYS A 116 -13.66 3.52 16.41
C LYS A 116 -12.13 3.43 16.32
N LEU A 117 -11.56 4.21 15.41
CA LEU A 117 -10.15 4.23 15.07
C LEU A 117 -9.61 5.66 15.24
N PRO A 118 -9.55 6.20 16.48
CA PRO A 118 -9.33 7.63 16.73
C PRO A 118 -8.00 8.17 16.20
N TRP A 119 -7.02 7.31 15.94
CA TRP A 119 -5.76 7.70 15.30
C TRP A 119 -5.92 8.10 13.83
N LEU A 120 -6.97 7.62 13.14
CA LEU A 120 -7.29 8.02 11.76
C LEU A 120 -7.67 9.50 11.63
N ASN A 121 -8.00 10.18 12.72
CA ASN A 121 -8.22 11.64 12.72
C ASN A 121 -6.99 12.42 12.22
N TYR A 122 -5.80 11.82 12.32
CA TYR A 122 -4.55 12.44 11.91
C TYR A 122 -4.08 11.98 10.53
N ASN A 123 -4.82 11.08 9.86
CA ASN A 123 -4.51 10.67 8.50
C ASN A 123 -4.85 11.83 7.54
N PRO A 124 -3.89 12.38 6.78
CA PRO A 124 -4.09 13.56 5.95
C PRO A 124 -5.01 13.32 4.74
N VAL A 125 -5.35 12.07 4.42
CA VAL A 125 -6.24 11.69 3.32
C VAL A 125 -7.66 11.39 3.82
N LEU A 126 -7.81 10.90 5.06
CA LEU A 126 -9.10 10.51 5.64
C LEU A 126 -9.71 11.59 6.57
N VAL A 127 -9.22 12.83 6.47
CA VAL A 127 -9.51 13.93 7.41
C VAL A 127 -11.01 14.27 7.47
N ALA A 128 -11.50 14.51 8.69
CA ALA A 128 -12.71 15.26 9.05
C ALA A 128 -14.10 14.63 8.76
N SER A 129 -14.27 13.31 8.83
CA SER A 129 -15.61 12.75 9.08
C SER A 129 -15.61 11.69 10.17
N THR A 130 -16.60 11.74 11.07
CA THR A 130 -16.84 10.68 12.07
C THR A 130 -17.06 9.32 11.41
N PHE A 131 -17.54 9.31 10.16
CA PHE A 131 -17.69 8.12 9.33
C PHE A 131 -16.33 7.49 8.98
N ALA A 132 -15.33 8.28 8.56
CA ALA A 132 -14.00 7.80 8.18
C ALA A 132 -13.20 7.19 9.36
N VAL A 133 -13.51 7.60 10.59
CA VAL A 133 -12.87 7.16 11.84
C VAL A 133 -13.55 5.90 12.41
N SER A 134 -14.49 5.30 11.66
CA SER A 134 -15.21 4.09 12.06
C SER A 134 -14.73 2.87 11.29
N LYS A 135 -15.01 1.67 11.82
CA LYS A 135 -14.79 0.40 11.11
C LYS A 135 -15.46 0.36 9.73
N ALA A 136 -16.65 0.95 9.60
CA ALA A 136 -17.39 1.02 8.34
C ALA A 136 -16.68 1.95 7.34
N GLY A 137 -16.20 3.11 7.80
CA GLY A 137 -15.41 4.03 6.98
C GLY A 137 -14.11 3.40 6.50
N LEU A 138 -13.39 2.70 7.39
CA LEU A 138 -12.19 1.94 7.04
C LEU A 138 -12.49 0.91 5.93
N SER A 139 -13.57 0.14 6.10
CA SER A 139 -13.97 -0.88 5.13
C SER A 139 -14.31 -0.28 3.75
N LEU A 140 -14.98 0.87 3.73
CA LEU A 140 -15.27 1.58 2.49
C LEU A 140 -13.99 2.12 1.83
N SER A 141 -13.07 2.70 2.61
CA SER A 141 -11.78 3.20 2.12
C SER A 141 -10.97 2.08 1.45
N ILE A 142 -10.93 0.90 2.09
CA ILE A 142 -10.28 -0.30 1.55
C ILE A 142 -10.93 -0.75 0.24
N LEU A 143 -12.26 -0.81 0.20
CA LEU A 143 -12.98 -1.19 -1.02
C LEU A 143 -12.65 -0.24 -2.18
N ILE A 144 -12.70 1.08 -1.93
CA ILE A 144 -12.35 2.10 -2.93
C ILE A 144 -10.90 1.93 -3.40
N SER A 145 -9.97 1.70 -2.46
CA SER A 145 -8.55 1.48 -2.76
C SER A 145 -8.33 0.29 -3.70
N ILE A 146 -8.96 -0.85 -3.36
CA ILE A 146 -8.89 -2.07 -4.18
C ILE A 146 -9.45 -1.79 -5.58
N LEU A 147 -10.61 -1.13 -5.67
CA LEU A 147 -11.22 -0.80 -6.96
C LEU A 147 -10.31 0.10 -7.81
N ILE A 148 -9.68 1.12 -7.20
CA ILE A 148 -8.75 2.02 -7.90
C ILE A 148 -7.53 1.23 -8.40
N ILE A 149 -6.88 0.45 -7.53
CA ILE A 149 -5.71 -0.37 -7.89
C ILE A 149 -6.07 -1.32 -9.04
N LEU A 150 -7.15 -2.09 -8.89
CA LEU A 150 -7.59 -3.04 -9.92
C LEU A 150 -7.90 -2.34 -11.25
N THR A 151 -8.63 -1.22 -11.22
CA THR A 151 -9.00 -0.49 -12.44
C THR A 151 -7.76 0.02 -13.18
N VAL A 152 -6.82 0.63 -12.45
CA VAL A 152 -5.58 1.15 -13.03
C VAL A 152 -4.75 0.02 -13.62
N TRP A 153 -4.55 -1.08 -12.90
CA TRP A 153 -3.76 -2.20 -13.41
C TRP A 153 -4.42 -2.91 -14.59
N MET A 154 -5.74 -3.08 -14.59
CA MET A 154 -6.45 -3.66 -15.72
C MET A 154 -6.29 -2.81 -16.98
N LEU A 155 -6.35 -1.48 -16.87
CA LEU A 155 -6.12 -0.58 -18.00
C LEU A 155 -4.67 -0.65 -18.51
N LEU A 156 -3.70 -0.76 -17.61
CA LEU A 156 -2.29 -0.86 -17.99
C LEU A 156 -1.94 -2.21 -18.61
N ILE A 157 -2.43 -3.32 -18.05
CA ILE A 157 -2.27 -4.66 -18.61
C ILE A 157 -2.91 -4.71 -20.01
N TYR A 158 -4.12 -4.18 -20.16
CA TYR A 158 -4.79 -4.11 -21.45
C TYR A 158 -4.00 -3.29 -22.48
N ARG A 159 -3.53 -2.11 -22.10
CA ARG A 159 -2.86 -1.17 -23.02
C ARG A 159 -1.42 -1.55 -23.35
N TYR A 160 -0.66 -2.01 -22.37
CA TYR A 160 0.78 -2.27 -22.49
C TYR A 160 1.11 -3.76 -22.65
N LYS A 161 0.10 -4.64 -22.59
CA LYS A 161 0.29 -6.10 -22.66
C LYS A 161 1.37 -6.56 -21.68
N ILE A 162 1.32 -6.04 -20.46
CA ILE A 162 2.20 -6.42 -19.35
C ILE A 162 1.96 -7.87 -19.00
#